data_AF-A0A940KD04-F1
#
_entry.id   AF-A0A940KD04-F1
#
_cell.length_a   1.000
_cell.length_b   1.000
_cell.length_c   1.000
_cell.angle_alpha   90.00
_cell.angle_beta   90.00
_cell.angle_gamma   90.00
#
_symmetry.space_group_name_H-M   'P 1'
#
loop_
_entity.id
_entity.type
_entity.pdbx_description
1 polymer ?
#
loop_
_entity_poly.entity_id
_entity_poly.type
_entity_poly.pdbx_seq_one_letter_code
_entity_poly.pdbx_strand_id
1 'polypeptide(L)'
;MSTRSWKAAVAIVIAAGMLAGCTPSTSQPAPTGDPTATGAPTPTPTPTSTSSVDPADPTTWTITDEGVGPIRIGGDLVTTLGALPDNWKNDTANCAWTAWWSSADNAYGIYMVRGTESDTAPIREVSVYTAAEAPVTVDGPRTAEGLGVGATKAEVLAAYPDAQQGTAQIGGGTWIKLAGTGDAHVFFEYREGLDAASDVVVTIGAEPSYEVCG
;
A
#
# COMPACT_ATOMS: atom_id res chain seq x y z
N MET A 1 15.09 -19.79 -41.19
CA MET A 1 14.67 -21.19 -41.01
C MET A 1 15.86 -21.98 -40.50
N SER A 2 15.90 -22.33 -39.21
CA SER A 2 16.71 -23.44 -38.70
C SER A 2 16.17 -23.85 -37.33
N THR A 3 15.55 -25.02 -37.31
CA THR A 3 14.90 -25.69 -36.17
C THR A 3 15.93 -26.48 -35.37
N ARG A 4 15.90 -26.40 -34.04
CA ARG A 4 16.35 -27.51 -33.19
C ARG A 4 15.42 -27.70 -31.99
N SER A 5 14.60 -28.72 -32.14
CA SER A 5 13.79 -29.37 -31.11
C SER A 5 14.70 -30.15 -30.16
N TRP A 6 14.43 -30.11 -28.85
CA TRP A 6 14.85 -31.17 -27.93
C TRP A 6 13.65 -31.59 -27.08
N LYS A 7 13.28 -32.86 -27.20
CA LYS A 7 12.32 -33.58 -26.36
C LYS A 7 13.08 -34.38 -25.30
N ALA A 8 12.33 -34.80 -24.28
CA ALA A 8 12.57 -35.86 -23.28
C ALA A 8 12.94 -35.32 -21.89
N ALA A 9 12.47 -35.86 -20.76
CA ALA A 9 11.52 -36.93 -20.49
C ALA A 9 11.03 -36.85 -19.03
N VAL A 10 9.98 -37.62 -18.77
CA VAL A 10 9.16 -37.84 -17.57
C VAL A 10 9.92 -38.42 -16.37
N ALA A 11 9.50 -38.07 -15.15
CA ALA A 11 9.47 -39.00 -14.02
C ALA A 11 8.36 -38.63 -13.01
N ILE A 12 7.34 -39.50 -12.94
CA ILE A 12 6.28 -39.53 -11.93
C ILE A 12 6.81 -40.30 -10.72
N VAL A 13 6.64 -39.79 -9.51
CA VAL A 13 6.69 -40.58 -8.28
C VAL A 13 5.45 -40.26 -7.44
N ILE A 14 4.56 -41.24 -7.37
CA ILE A 14 3.43 -41.33 -6.43
C ILE A 14 3.94 -42.08 -5.20
N ALA A 15 3.71 -41.52 -4.01
CA ALA A 15 3.79 -42.28 -2.76
C ALA A 15 2.67 -41.82 -1.81
N ALA A 16 1.61 -42.63 -1.77
CA ALA A 16 0.56 -42.59 -0.77
C ALA A 16 1.04 -43.29 0.51
N GLY A 17 0.79 -42.68 1.67
CA GLY A 17 1.06 -43.27 2.98
C GLY A 17 -0.03 -42.87 3.97
N MET A 18 -1.10 -43.66 4.02
CA MET A 18 -2.10 -43.63 5.09
C MET A 18 -1.60 -44.49 6.26
N LEU A 19 -1.53 -43.94 7.47
CA LEU A 19 -1.49 -44.71 8.70
C LEU A 19 -2.37 -44.01 9.75
N ALA A 20 -3.57 -44.55 9.92
CA ALA A 20 -4.47 -44.25 11.02
C ALA A 20 -4.02 -45.02 12.27
N GLY A 21 -3.79 -44.32 13.38
CA GLY A 21 -3.52 -44.91 14.69
C GLY A 21 -4.60 -44.49 15.68
N CYS A 22 -5.56 -45.37 15.96
CA CYS A 22 -6.52 -45.19 17.04
C CYS A 22 -6.00 -45.90 18.30
N THR A 23 -5.73 -45.16 19.36
CA THR A 23 -5.48 -45.68 20.70
C THR A 23 -6.76 -45.64 21.53
N PRO A 24 -7.04 -46.66 22.37
CA PRO A 24 -8.18 -46.65 23.27
C PRO A 24 -7.87 -45.78 24.50
N SER A 25 -8.67 -44.73 24.70
CA SER A 25 -8.63 -43.91 25.92
C SER A 25 -9.46 -44.56 27.03
N THR A 26 -8.77 -44.82 28.14
CA THR A 26 -9.26 -45.28 29.43
C THR A 26 -10.32 -44.32 29.99
N SER A 27 -11.45 -44.84 30.47
CA SER A 27 -12.50 -44.08 31.13
C SER A 27 -12.08 -43.63 32.53
N GLN A 28 -11.79 -42.34 32.66
CA GLN A 28 -11.52 -41.64 33.92
C GLN A 28 -12.85 -41.31 34.65
N PRO A 29 -12.91 -41.32 36.00
CA PRO A 29 -14.12 -40.99 36.73
C PRO A 29 -14.51 -39.52 36.54
N ALA A 30 -15.81 -39.27 36.47
CA ALA A 30 -16.39 -37.94 36.34
C ALA A 30 -16.04 -37.05 37.55
N PRO A 31 -15.50 -35.83 37.34
CA PRO A 31 -15.42 -34.84 38.40
C PRO A 31 -16.80 -34.23 38.64
N THR A 32 -17.14 -34.09 39.91
CA THR A 32 -18.29 -33.35 40.45
C THR A 32 -18.32 -31.93 39.86
N GLY A 33 -19.47 -31.52 39.34
CA GLY A 33 -19.64 -30.22 38.68
C GLY A 33 -19.40 -29.05 39.62
N ASP A 34 -18.44 -28.20 39.23
CA ASP A 34 -18.26 -26.85 39.78
C ASP A 34 -19.28 -25.88 39.14
N PRO A 35 -19.72 -24.84 39.86
CA PRO A 35 -20.70 -23.89 39.37
C PRO A 35 -20.19 -23.11 38.16
N THR A 36 -21.02 -23.07 37.11
CA THR A 36 -20.80 -22.27 35.91
C THR A 36 -20.64 -20.79 36.29
N ALA A 37 -19.40 -20.28 36.22
CA ALA A 37 -19.15 -18.85 36.29
C ALA A 37 -19.82 -18.19 35.08
N THR A 38 -20.83 -17.36 35.34
CA THR A 38 -21.44 -16.47 34.36
C THR A 38 -20.33 -15.58 33.77
N GLY A 39 -20.04 -15.76 32.48
CA GLY A 39 -19.04 -14.95 31.78
C GLY A 39 -19.38 -13.47 31.89
N ALA A 40 -18.42 -12.68 32.37
CA ALA A 40 -18.52 -11.23 32.33
C ALA A 40 -18.69 -10.77 30.87
N PRO A 41 -19.52 -9.74 30.60
CA PRO A 41 -19.66 -9.22 29.25
C PRO A 41 -18.30 -8.76 28.72
N THR A 42 -17.90 -9.26 27.55
CA THR A 42 -16.74 -8.76 26.82
C THR A 42 -16.91 -7.26 26.61
N PRO A 43 -15.95 -6.41 26.99
CA PRO A 43 -16.06 -4.98 26.74
C PRO A 43 -16.19 -4.76 25.23
N THR A 44 -17.27 -4.13 24.81
CA THR A 44 -17.43 -3.63 23.44
C THR A 44 -16.29 -2.65 23.18
N PRO A 45 -15.50 -2.80 22.11
CA PRO A 45 -14.48 -1.81 21.79
C PRO A 45 -15.14 -0.45 21.62
N THR A 46 -14.75 0.51 22.47
CA THR A 46 -15.12 1.91 22.29
C THR A 46 -14.61 2.35 20.92
N PRO A 47 -15.43 2.97 20.05
CA PRO A 47 -14.95 3.50 18.79
C PRO A 47 -13.81 4.48 19.08
N THR A 48 -12.62 4.17 18.58
CA THR A 48 -11.50 5.10 18.58
C THR A 48 -11.95 6.35 17.84
N SER A 49 -11.86 7.51 18.51
CA SER A 49 -12.17 8.80 17.90
C SER A 49 -11.39 8.92 16.59
N THR A 50 -12.10 9.00 15.47
CA THR A 50 -11.54 9.43 14.20
C THR A 50 -11.00 10.84 14.40
N SER A 51 -9.69 10.96 14.59
CA SER A 51 -9.00 12.23 14.41
C SER A 51 -9.47 12.79 13.08
N SER A 52 -10.12 13.94 13.12
CA SER A 52 -10.59 14.63 11.91
C SER A 52 -9.36 14.91 11.05
N VAL A 53 -9.25 14.23 9.91
CA VAL A 53 -8.22 14.52 8.90
C VAL A 53 -8.41 15.98 8.49
N ASP A 54 -7.36 16.81 8.59
CA ASP A 54 -7.39 18.19 8.14
C ASP A 54 -6.90 18.25 6.68
N PRO A 55 -7.75 18.60 5.70
CA PRO A 55 -7.33 18.73 4.30
C PRO A 55 -6.25 19.79 4.08
N ALA A 56 -6.00 20.69 5.03
CA ALA A 56 -4.94 21.69 4.95
C ALA A 56 -3.59 21.22 5.53
N ASP A 57 -3.58 20.10 6.26
CA ASP A 57 -2.39 19.59 6.94
C ASP A 57 -2.14 18.11 6.59
N PRO A 58 -1.30 17.85 5.55
CA PRO A 58 -0.96 16.48 5.17
C PRO A 58 -0.22 15.66 6.22
N THR A 59 0.31 16.26 7.30
CA THR A 59 0.88 15.49 8.41
C THR A 59 -0.19 14.70 9.18
N THR A 60 -1.46 15.11 9.04
CA THR A 60 -2.61 14.40 9.63
C THR A 60 -3.17 13.30 8.73
N TRP A 61 -2.63 13.13 7.52
CA TRP A 61 -3.20 12.25 6.51
C TRP A 61 -2.73 10.80 6.66
N THR A 62 -3.66 9.88 6.44
CA THR A 62 -3.37 8.45 6.42
C THR A 62 -3.26 7.93 4.98
N ILE A 63 -2.27 7.07 4.73
CA ILE A 63 -2.09 6.32 3.49
C ILE A 63 -2.79 4.96 3.65
N THR A 64 -3.68 4.65 2.71
CA THR A 64 -4.45 3.39 2.65
C THR A 64 -4.52 2.90 1.21
N ASP A 65 -5.03 1.69 0.98
CA ASP A 65 -5.32 1.19 -0.38
C ASP A 65 -6.49 1.93 -1.06
N GLU A 66 -7.22 2.79 -0.34
CA GLU A 66 -8.26 3.66 -0.91
C GLU A 66 -7.71 5.03 -1.37
N GLY A 67 -6.51 5.43 -0.95
CA GLY A 67 -5.92 6.72 -1.26
C GLY A 67 -5.09 7.33 -0.12
N VAL A 68 -4.87 8.64 -0.20
CA VAL A 68 -4.04 9.41 0.75
C VAL A 68 -4.83 10.58 1.31
N GLY A 69 -5.12 10.54 2.61
CA GLY A 69 -5.91 11.57 3.29
C GLY A 69 -7.28 11.79 2.62
N PRO A 70 -7.60 13.02 2.17
CA PRO A 70 -8.86 13.31 1.47
C PRO A 70 -8.88 12.85 0.01
N ILE A 71 -7.74 12.48 -0.59
CA ILE A 71 -7.64 12.09 -2.00
C ILE A 71 -7.97 10.60 -2.12
N ARG A 72 -8.96 10.26 -2.95
CA ARG A 72 -9.45 8.90 -3.12
C ARG A 72 -9.23 8.38 -4.54
N ILE A 73 -8.72 7.15 -4.63
CA ILE A 73 -8.74 6.38 -5.87
C ILE A 73 -10.20 6.19 -6.29
N GLY A 74 -10.49 6.32 -7.59
CA GLY A 74 -11.84 6.33 -8.13
C GLY A 74 -12.53 7.71 -8.08
N GLY A 75 -11.97 8.68 -7.35
CA GLY A 75 -12.53 10.03 -7.23
C GLY A 75 -12.41 10.86 -8.51
N ASP A 76 -13.19 11.95 -8.60
CA ASP A 76 -13.08 12.94 -9.67
C ASP A 76 -11.99 13.98 -9.33
N LEU A 77 -11.08 14.26 -10.27
CA LEU A 77 -9.94 15.16 -10.04
C LEU A 77 -10.40 16.60 -9.73
N VAL A 78 -11.37 17.12 -10.50
CA VAL A 78 -11.82 18.51 -10.37
C VAL A 78 -12.54 18.72 -9.04
N THR A 79 -13.43 17.79 -8.68
CA THR A 79 -14.14 17.79 -7.40
C THR A 79 -13.17 17.67 -6.23
N THR A 80 -12.17 16.79 -6.33
CA THR A 80 -11.14 16.61 -5.30
C THR A 80 -10.32 17.87 -5.11
N LEU A 81 -9.88 18.52 -6.20
CA LEU A 81 -9.16 19.79 -6.14
C LEU A 81 -9.99 20.91 -5.51
N GLY A 82 -11.29 20.97 -5.80
CA GLY A 82 -12.19 21.97 -5.21
C GLY A 82 -12.40 21.82 -3.70
N ALA A 83 -12.03 20.67 -3.12
CA ALA A 83 -12.10 20.41 -1.68
C ALA A 83 -10.74 20.56 -0.97
N LEU A 84 -9.65 20.71 -1.73
CA LEU A 84 -8.29 20.89 -1.22
C LEU A 84 -7.95 22.39 -1.13
N PRO A 85 -6.91 22.77 -0.36
CA PRO A 85 -6.48 24.15 -0.30
C PRO A 85 -5.97 24.69 -1.65
N ASP A 86 -6.11 26.00 -1.87
CA ASP A 86 -5.79 26.67 -3.15
C ASP A 86 -4.29 26.65 -3.54
N ASN A 87 -3.41 26.15 -2.68
CA ASN A 87 -1.98 26.01 -2.98
C ASN A 87 -1.66 24.79 -3.86
N TRP A 88 -2.62 23.88 -4.06
CA TRP A 88 -2.52 22.83 -5.07
C TRP A 88 -2.40 23.42 -6.49
N LYS A 89 -1.66 22.74 -7.36
CA LYS A 89 -1.38 23.18 -8.73
C LYS A 89 -1.80 22.11 -9.72
N ASN A 90 -2.48 22.49 -10.79
CA ASN A 90 -2.85 21.64 -11.92
C ASN A 90 -2.43 22.39 -13.19
N ASP A 91 -1.48 21.82 -13.94
CA ASP A 91 -1.10 22.39 -15.24
C ASP A 91 -2.14 21.97 -16.27
N THR A 92 -3.17 22.80 -16.45
CA THR A 92 -4.26 22.54 -17.39
C THR A 92 -3.82 22.52 -18.85
N ALA A 93 -2.61 22.99 -19.18
CA ALA A 93 -2.13 23.07 -20.56
C ALA A 93 -1.34 21.84 -20.98
N ASN A 94 -0.43 21.36 -20.12
CA ASN A 94 0.49 20.28 -20.48
C ASN A 94 0.19 18.97 -19.75
N CYS A 95 -0.37 19.02 -18.54
CA CYS A 95 -0.60 17.86 -17.68
C CYS A 95 -1.93 17.96 -16.95
N ALA A 96 -3.00 18.23 -17.70
CA ALA A 96 -4.33 18.52 -17.15
C ALA A 96 -4.93 17.35 -16.33
N TRP A 97 -4.38 16.14 -16.48
CA TRP A 97 -4.77 14.94 -15.74
C TRP A 97 -4.04 14.77 -14.40
N THR A 98 -3.22 15.73 -13.98
CA THR A 98 -2.41 15.64 -12.74
C THR A 98 -2.53 16.88 -11.87
N ALA A 99 -2.39 16.72 -10.57
CA ALA A 99 -2.22 17.86 -9.68
C ALA A 99 -1.15 17.60 -8.62
N TRP A 100 -0.54 18.68 -8.16
CA TRP A 100 0.65 18.68 -7.32
C TRP A 100 0.47 19.60 -6.11
N TRP A 101 1.11 19.22 -5.03
CA TRP A 101 1.33 20.04 -3.86
C TRP A 101 2.72 19.77 -3.30
N SER A 102 3.33 20.77 -2.68
CA SER A 102 4.60 20.65 -1.98
C SER A 102 4.49 21.18 -0.56
N SER A 103 5.21 20.54 0.37
CA SER A 103 5.38 21.07 1.71
C SER A 103 6.06 22.44 1.67
N ALA A 104 5.83 23.27 2.69
CA ALA A 104 6.35 24.64 2.72
C ALA A 104 7.89 24.71 2.63
N ASP A 105 8.57 23.69 3.15
CA ASP A 105 10.03 23.53 3.11
C ASP A 105 10.53 22.70 1.90
N ASN A 106 9.62 22.20 1.05
CA ASN A 106 9.88 21.28 -0.06
C ASN A 106 10.58 19.96 0.35
N ALA A 107 10.46 19.55 1.61
CA ALA A 107 10.97 18.26 2.05
C ALA A 107 10.26 17.09 1.35
N TYR A 108 8.96 17.26 1.04
CA TYR A 108 8.17 16.30 0.26
C TYR A 108 7.07 17.00 -0.54
N GLY A 109 6.47 16.25 -1.46
CA GLY A 109 5.29 16.65 -2.22
C GLY A 109 4.26 15.53 -2.30
N ILE A 110 3.11 15.88 -2.82
CA ILE A 110 2.02 14.95 -3.12
C ILE A 110 1.56 15.23 -4.54
N TYR A 111 1.36 14.19 -5.32
CA TYR A 111 0.67 14.30 -6.60
C TYR A 111 -0.47 13.30 -6.73
N MET A 112 -1.45 13.64 -7.55
CA MET A 112 -2.54 12.75 -7.93
C MET A 112 -2.75 12.78 -9.44
N VAL A 113 -3.15 11.63 -9.98
CA VAL A 113 -3.24 11.37 -11.42
C VAL A 113 -4.59 10.75 -11.72
N ARG A 114 -5.35 11.36 -12.62
CA ARG A 114 -6.53 10.73 -13.23
C ARG A 114 -6.19 9.98 -14.51
N GLY A 115 -7.09 9.11 -14.95
CA GLY A 115 -7.02 8.52 -16.28
C GLY A 115 -7.00 9.59 -17.39
N THR A 116 -6.40 9.24 -18.53
CA THR A 116 -6.27 10.13 -19.70
C THR A 116 -7.26 9.81 -20.80
N GLU A 117 -8.05 8.74 -20.64
CA GLU A 117 -9.08 8.30 -21.58
C GLU A 117 -10.25 9.28 -21.74
N SER A 118 -10.47 10.16 -20.75
CA SER A 118 -11.46 11.24 -20.79
C SER A 118 -11.17 12.29 -19.72
N ASP A 119 -11.76 13.49 -19.84
CA ASP A 119 -11.60 14.54 -18.82
C ASP A 119 -12.28 14.25 -17.48
N THR A 120 -13.20 13.28 -17.48
CA THR A 120 -13.93 12.80 -16.29
C THR A 120 -13.43 11.44 -15.82
N ALA A 121 -12.31 10.96 -16.36
CA ALA A 121 -11.70 9.72 -15.90
C ALA A 121 -11.34 9.84 -14.41
N PRO A 122 -11.48 8.75 -13.63
CA PRO A 122 -11.23 8.80 -12.21
C PRO A 122 -9.74 8.93 -11.89
N ILE A 123 -9.45 9.43 -10.68
CA ILE A 123 -8.14 9.35 -10.05
C ILE A 123 -7.76 7.87 -9.96
N ARG A 124 -6.59 7.53 -10.51
CA ARG A 124 -6.05 6.16 -10.55
C ARG A 124 -4.78 6.00 -9.75
N GLU A 125 -4.14 7.10 -9.37
CA GLU A 125 -2.87 7.10 -8.65
C GLU A 125 -2.73 8.35 -7.78
N VAL A 126 -2.12 8.18 -6.61
CA VAL A 126 -1.70 9.23 -5.69
C VAL A 126 -0.32 8.86 -5.16
N SER A 127 0.63 9.79 -5.14
CA SER A 127 1.96 9.56 -4.59
C SER A 127 2.32 10.64 -3.58
N VAL A 128 2.95 10.21 -2.48
CA VAL A 128 3.69 11.07 -1.55
C VAL A 128 5.16 10.84 -1.82
N TYR A 129 5.91 11.88 -2.19
CA TYR A 129 7.27 11.73 -2.70
C TYR A 129 8.26 12.75 -2.13
N THR A 130 9.55 12.47 -2.22
CA THR A 130 10.62 13.45 -1.99
C THR A 130 11.54 13.58 -3.19
N ALA A 131 11.92 14.81 -3.53
CA ALA A 131 12.92 15.08 -4.56
C ALA A 131 14.36 14.97 -4.04
N ALA A 132 14.57 14.82 -2.72
CA ALA A 132 15.90 14.74 -2.12
C ALA A 132 16.64 13.49 -2.60
N GLU A 133 17.86 13.62 -3.11
CA GLU A 133 18.65 12.51 -3.68
C GLU A 133 18.79 11.33 -2.70
N ALA A 134 19.02 11.62 -1.42
CA ALA A 134 19.00 10.67 -0.32
C ALA A 134 17.73 10.89 0.52
N PRO A 135 16.68 10.06 0.35
CA PRO A 135 15.46 10.18 1.11
C PRO A 135 15.72 10.02 2.62
N VAL A 136 15.07 10.88 3.39
CA VAL A 136 15.02 10.81 4.85
C VAL A 136 13.56 10.85 5.29
N THR A 137 13.31 10.43 6.52
CA THR A 137 11.98 10.54 7.12
C THR A 137 11.53 11.99 7.17
N VAL A 138 10.40 12.30 6.55
CA VAL A 138 9.76 13.63 6.56
C VAL A 138 8.48 13.61 7.40
N ASP A 139 8.07 14.72 7.97
CA ASP A 139 6.77 14.81 8.65
C ASP A 139 5.65 15.01 7.61
N GLY A 140 4.88 13.97 7.34
CA GLY A 140 3.91 13.92 6.24
C GLY A 140 3.03 12.67 6.32
N PRO A 141 2.22 12.38 5.28
CA PRO A 141 1.26 11.28 5.34
C PRO A 141 1.91 9.94 5.70
N ARG A 142 1.20 9.15 6.53
CA ARG A 142 1.68 7.85 7.03
C ARG A 142 0.65 6.76 6.87
N THR A 143 1.10 5.51 6.75
CA THR A 143 0.24 4.34 6.98
C THR A 143 -0.20 4.27 8.45
N ALA A 144 -1.13 3.36 8.77
CA ALA A 144 -1.58 3.13 10.15
C ALA A 144 -0.44 2.68 11.09
N GLU A 145 0.58 2.04 10.53
CA GLU A 145 1.80 1.58 11.18
C GLU A 145 2.85 2.68 11.32
N GLY A 146 2.56 3.90 10.85
CA GLY A 146 3.44 5.07 10.97
C GLY A 146 4.53 5.15 9.89
N LEU A 147 4.41 4.38 8.79
CA LEU A 147 5.40 4.35 7.72
C LEU A 147 5.03 5.31 6.58
N GLY A 148 6.03 5.92 5.95
CA GLY A 148 5.84 6.83 4.82
C GLY A 148 7.16 7.08 4.08
N VAL A 149 7.29 8.22 3.40
CA VAL A 149 8.56 8.64 2.80
C VAL A 149 9.68 8.61 3.85
N GLY A 150 10.81 8.00 3.46
CA GLY A 150 11.97 7.74 4.32
C GLY A 150 11.98 6.40 5.03
N ALA A 151 10.87 5.64 5.06
CA ALA A 151 10.82 4.31 5.67
C ALA A 151 11.79 3.35 4.98
N THR A 152 12.51 2.55 5.76
CA THR A 152 13.45 1.55 5.25
C THR A 152 12.73 0.30 4.74
N LYS A 153 13.37 -0.48 3.86
CA LYS A 153 12.83 -1.79 3.44
C LYS A 153 12.58 -2.71 4.62
N ALA A 154 13.51 -2.70 5.59
CA ALA A 154 13.41 -3.52 6.79
C ALA A 154 12.20 -3.14 7.67
N GLU A 155 11.94 -1.84 7.86
CA GLU A 155 10.76 -1.36 8.59
C GLU A 155 9.46 -1.76 7.89
N VAL A 156 9.39 -1.59 6.55
CA VAL A 156 8.20 -1.97 5.77
C VAL A 156 7.94 -3.48 5.85
N LEU A 157 8.95 -4.32 5.67
CA LEU A 157 8.78 -5.78 5.75
C LEU A 157 8.51 -6.29 7.17
N ALA A 158 8.98 -5.57 8.20
CA ALA A 158 8.66 -5.90 9.58
C ALA A 158 7.20 -5.56 9.92
N ALA A 159 6.67 -4.44 9.41
CA ALA A 159 5.29 -4.03 9.59
C ALA A 159 4.31 -4.84 8.72
N TYR A 160 4.74 -5.23 7.51
CA TYR A 160 3.93 -5.95 6.53
C TYR A 160 4.64 -7.22 6.03
N PRO A 161 4.60 -8.32 6.79
CA PRO A 161 5.32 -9.55 6.46
C PRO A 161 4.88 -10.21 5.13
N ASP A 162 3.65 -9.96 4.69
CA ASP A 162 3.08 -10.50 3.45
C ASP A 162 3.31 -9.60 2.22
N ALA A 163 4.07 -8.51 2.39
CA ALA A 163 4.35 -7.59 1.29
C ALA A 163 5.22 -8.24 0.20
N GLN A 164 4.94 -7.87 -1.05
CA GLN A 164 5.64 -8.38 -2.22
C GLN A 164 6.74 -7.41 -2.62
N GLN A 165 7.86 -7.94 -3.12
CA GLN A 165 8.97 -7.14 -3.62
C GLN A 165 9.06 -7.25 -5.13
N GLY A 166 9.48 -6.16 -5.77
CA GLY A 166 9.79 -6.15 -7.20
C GLY A 166 10.79 -5.06 -7.58
N THR A 167 11.04 -4.95 -8.88
CA THR A 167 11.97 -3.99 -9.47
C THR A 167 11.20 -2.93 -10.22
N ALA A 168 11.62 -1.68 -10.11
CA ALA A 168 11.10 -0.61 -10.95
C ALA A 168 11.40 -0.91 -12.43
N GLN A 169 10.48 -0.52 -13.32
CA GLN A 169 10.61 -0.78 -14.76
C GLN A 169 11.84 -0.10 -15.36
N ILE A 170 12.23 1.04 -14.80
CA ILE A 170 13.33 1.90 -15.25
C ILE A 170 14.15 2.34 -14.04
N GLY A 171 15.45 2.58 -14.24
CA GLY A 171 16.30 3.25 -13.25
C GLY A 171 16.83 2.37 -12.12
N GLY A 172 16.70 1.04 -12.22
CA GLY A 172 17.34 0.10 -11.27
C GLY A 172 16.77 0.11 -9.85
N GLY A 173 15.69 0.86 -9.61
CA GLY A 173 14.99 0.91 -8.32
C GLY A 173 14.26 -0.38 -7.98
N THR A 174 13.74 -0.43 -6.77
CA THR A 174 12.91 -1.54 -6.27
C THR A 174 11.66 -0.99 -5.63
N TRP A 175 10.62 -1.82 -5.51
CA TRP A 175 9.41 -1.47 -4.79
C TRP A 175 8.99 -2.59 -3.84
N ILE A 176 8.26 -2.21 -2.78
CA ILE A 176 7.53 -3.11 -1.90
C ILE A 176 6.04 -2.80 -2.03
N LYS A 177 5.26 -3.77 -2.48
CA LYS A 177 3.81 -3.71 -2.60
C LYS A 177 3.17 -4.31 -1.34
N LEU A 178 2.37 -3.53 -0.64
CA LEU A 178 1.61 -4.04 0.50
C LEU A 178 0.52 -5.00 0.03
N ALA A 179 0.23 -6.01 0.86
CA ALA A 179 -0.95 -6.83 0.67
C ALA A 179 -2.21 -5.97 0.89
N GLY A 180 -3.20 -6.15 0.04
CA GLY A 180 -4.47 -5.42 0.10
C GLY A 180 -5.58 -6.23 -0.54
N THR A 181 -6.83 -5.89 -0.20
CA THR A 181 -8.02 -6.56 -0.76
C THR A 181 -8.77 -5.70 -1.77
N GLY A 182 -8.44 -4.41 -1.86
CA GLY A 182 -9.00 -3.49 -2.84
C GLY A 182 -8.37 -3.60 -4.23
N ASP A 183 -8.94 -2.86 -5.18
CA ASP A 183 -8.43 -2.75 -6.55
C ASP A 183 -7.16 -1.90 -6.64
N ALA A 184 -6.91 -1.04 -5.66
CA ALA A 184 -5.69 -0.25 -5.53
C ALA A 184 -4.73 -0.88 -4.52
N HIS A 185 -3.47 -0.47 -4.64
CA HIS A 185 -2.36 -1.04 -3.89
C HIS A 185 -1.44 0.07 -3.42
N VAL A 186 -0.88 -0.11 -2.22
CA VAL A 186 0.16 0.77 -1.67
C VAL A 186 1.53 0.20 -2.02
N PHE A 187 2.39 1.03 -2.59
CA PHE A 187 3.78 0.72 -2.90
C PHE A 187 4.71 1.68 -2.16
N PHE A 188 5.79 1.15 -1.61
CA PHE A 188 6.97 1.93 -1.22
C PHE A 188 8.02 1.77 -2.32
N GLU A 189 8.45 2.86 -2.93
CA GLU A 189 9.49 2.85 -3.97
C GLU A 189 10.85 3.28 -3.41
N TYR A 190 11.89 2.63 -3.91
CA TYR A 190 13.27 2.82 -3.49
C TYR A 190 14.13 3.02 -4.73
N ARG A 191 14.91 4.10 -4.75
CA ARG A 191 15.90 4.32 -5.82
C ARG A 191 17.02 3.29 -5.78
N GLU A 192 17.71 3.14 -6.90
CA GLU A 192 18.82 2.20 -7.02
C GLU A 192 19.87 2.42 -5.92
N GLY A 193 20.22 1.33 -5.23
CA GLY A 193 21.21 1.34 -4.15
C GLY A 193 20.77 2.01 -2.85
N LEU A 194 19.54 2.54 -2.76
CA LEU A 194 19.01 3.16 -1.55
C LEU A 194 18.09 2.20 -0.78
N ASP A 195 18.00 2.45 0.53
CA ASP A 195 17.18 1.66 1.45
C ASP A 195 15.97 2.44 1.98
N ALA A 196 15.98 3.78 1.89
CA ALA A 196 14.89 4.63 2.31
C ALA A 196 13.92 4.90 1.16
N ALA A 197 12.61 4.82 1.43
CA ALA A 197 11.58 5.03 0.43
C ALA A 197 11.59 6.48 -0.08
N SER A 198 11.69 6.66 -1.40
CA SER A 198 11.56 7.97 -2.05
C SER A 198 10.11 8.36 -2.28
N ASP A 199 9.24 7.37 -2.47
CA ASP A 199 7.85 7.54 -2.82
C ASP A 199 7.00 6.51 -2.08
N VAL A 200 5.77 6.91 -1.72
CA VAL A 200 4.70 6.01 -1.30
C VAL A 200 3.51 6.24 -2.20
N VAL A 201 3.23 5.26 -3.06
CA VAL A 201 2.27 5.35 -4.16
C VAL A 201 1.06 4.49 -3.88
N VAL A 202 -0.13 5.06 -4.00
CA VAL A 202 -1.41 4.33 -4.03
C VAL A 202 -1.90 4.31 -5.46
N THR A 203 -2.03 3.14 -6.09
CA THR A 203 -2.41 3.03 -7.51
C THR A 203 -3.21 1.78 -7.81
N ILE A 204 -4.11 1.84 -8.80
CA ILE A 204 -4.75 0.65 -9.39
C ILE A 204 -3.83 -0.10 -10.38
N GLY A 205 -2.66 0.48 -10.67
CA GLY A 205 -1.63 -0.16 -11.48
C GLY A 205 -1.09 -1.43 -10.82
N ALA A 206 -0.63 -2.37 -11.65
CA ALA A 206 0.10 -3.53 -11.14
C ALA A 206 1.45 -3.12 -10.51
N GLU A 207 1.98 -1.95 -10.90
CA GLU A 207 3.20 -1.31 -10.44
C GLU A 207 3.00 0.23 -10.49
N PRO A 208 3.80 1.02 -9.74
CA PRO A 208 3.80 2.49 -9.82
C PRO A 208 4.15 3.02 -11.21
N SER A 209 3.62 4.19 -11.56
CA SER A 209 3.94 4.85 -12.82
C SER A 209 5.35 5.45 -12.77
N TYR A 210 6.17 5.21 -13.79
CA TYR A 210 7.51 5.80 -13.87
C TYR A 210 7.48 7.32 -14.08
N GLU A 211 6.58 7.79 -14.93
CA GLU A 211 6.40 9.20 -15.27
C GLU A 211 4.91 9.45 -15.50
N VAL A 212 4.41 10.57 -14.97
CA VAL A 212 2.97 10.91 -14.95
C VAL A 212 2.65 12.24 -15.65
N CYS A 213 3.70 13.00 -16.00
CA CYS A 213 3.69 14.28 -16.69
C CYS A 213 5.11 14.56 -17.22
N GLY A 214 5.25 14.69 -18.55
CA GLY A 214 6.53 14.69 -19.28
C GLY A 214 7.19 16.05 -19.44
#